data_AF-A0A357VN36-F1
#
_entry.id   AF-A0A357VN36-F1
#
_cell.length_a   1.000
_cell.length_b   1.000
_cell.length_c   1.000
_cell.angle_alpha   90.00
_cell.angle_beta   90.00
_cell.angle_gamma   90.00
#
_symmetry.space_group_name_H-M   'P 1'
#
loop_
_entity.id
_entity.type
_entity.pdbx_description
1 polymer ?
#
loop_
_entity_poly.entity_id
_entity_poly.type
_entity_poly.pdbx_seq_one_letter_code
_entity_poly.pdbx_strand_id
1 'polypeptide(L)'
;MNIVVDTLVSNSLKEDQLQVRQKLIYWDKNDLIYIVSEDNKTAEFSQKAEKDEIKTHISLITEFVEAYRKFTVTKEDKHLGKVMEAILYAFMSVYLWKIREDLVIQYGGESYRANVPIFLVLGGRAYSGKTTALEIIGMLLGNYPPYFISYDAIRKGNVADRELLEGFFGSEYLAPILVDEMPISFFTGRTGENIIKNVSNNAKGKHPVMICTTNMNEFNVPQQILRRIYYLQIDSEFDKRYNLESQEHLTKIRRGINSTLFKDFTYRMGELIREGEPLYLRNDYLYAARKIFEEYYRECKMDLPEWFPKKPFNDYEERGKRWWQEKYKHHKELFQIRPDGTIYVEINELFKDPKEKDFALNMLGPGCINESSHILILNEKEFFEYIGEKKKLNPVIRLIKGLVKS
;
A
#
# COMPACT_ATOMS: atom_id res chain seq x y z
N MET A 1 -10.87 18.81 29.15
CA MET A 1 -10.05 18.46 30.34
C MET A 1 -8.61 18.52 29.88
N ASN A 2 -7.82 19.51 30.31
CA ASN A 2 -6.42 19.63 29.90
C ASN A 2 -5.60 18.59 30.68
N ILE A 3 -5.13 17.56 29.99
CA ILE A 3 -4.26 16.53 30.58
C ILE A 3 -2.86 16.74 30.03
N VAL A 4 -1.91 17.01 30.92
CA VAL A 4 -0.48 17.05 30.61
C VAL A 4 -0.03 15.60 30.47
N VAL A 5 0.48 15.22 29.30
CA VAL A 5 1.03 13.88 29.06
C VAL A 5 2.46 13.88 29.59
N ASP A 6 2.69 13.23 30.72
CA ASP A 6 4.05 13.00 31.22
C ASP A 6 4.80 12.06 30.26
N THR A 7 5.89 12.56 29.69
CA THR A 7 6.95 11.83 28.96
C THR A 7 6.52 11.12 27.66
N LEU A 8 6.17 11.90 26.63
CA LEU A 8 6.43 11.48 25.25
C LEU A 8 7.93 11.57 24.99
N VAL A 9 8.56 10.46 24.64
CA VAL A 9 9.98 10.40 24.27
C VAL A 9 10.20 11.27 23.03
N SER A 10 10.72 12.48 23.23
CA SER A 10 11.13 13.37 22.13
C SER A 10 12.44 12.85 21.55
N ASN A 11 12.38 12.14 20.41
CA ASN A 11 13.57 11.70 19.71
C ASN A 11 14.00 12.73 18.65
N SER A 12 15.03 13.50 19.02
CA SER A 12 15.88 14.36 18.17
C SER A 12 15.29 15.70 17.69
N LEU A 13 16.08 16.76 17.88
CA LEU A 13 15.88 18.14 17.39
C LEU A 13 15.58 18.25 15.87
N LYS A 14 15.84 17.22 15.07
CA LYS A 14 15.53 17.18 13.63
C LYS A 14 14.08 16.80 13.33
N GLU A 15 13.42 16.03 14.19
CA GLU A 15 12.02 15.64 14.00
C GLU A 15 11.09 16.87 14.09
N ASP A 16 11.38 17.76 15.05
CA ASP A 16 10.68 19.04 15.21
C ASP A 16 10.99 20.06 14.09
N GLN A 17 12.00 19.85 13.26
CA GLN A 17 12.28 20.72 12.11
C GLN A 17 11.46 20.36 10.86
N LEU A 18 10.94 19.13 10.81
CA LEU A 18 10.15 18.62 9.69
C LEU A 18 8.65 18.61 10.02
N GLN A 19 8.16 19.54 10.86
CA GLN A 19 6.79 19.69 11.41
C GLN A 19 5.67 19.81 10.33
N VAL A 20 5.57 18.80 9.48
CA VAL A 20 4.57 18.66 8.44
C VAL A 20 3.43 17.78 8.96
N ARG A 21 3.71 16.90 9.94
CA ARG A 21 2.76 15.91 10.47
C ARG A 21 2.10 16.42 11.73
N GLN A 22 0.84 16.07 11.92
CA GLN A 22 0.18 16.24 13.21
C GLN A 22 0.76 15.28 14.26
N LYS A 23 0.88 15.73 15.51
CA LYS A 23 1.28 14.90 16.65
C LYS A 23 0.05 14.15 17.19
N LEU A 24 -0.43 13.15 16.44
CA LEU A 24 -1.59 12.35 16.79
C LEU A 24 -1.22 11.19 17.71
N ILE A 25 -1.99 10.94 18.77
CA ILE A 25 -1.81 9.83 19.70
C ILE A 25 -3.12 9.06 19.88
N TYR A 26 -3.05 7.75 20.15
CA TYR A 26 -4.21 6.95 20.50
C TYR A 26 -4.41 6.91 22.00
N TRP A 27 -5.65 7.09 22.45
CA TRP A 27 -5.99 7.11 23.87
C TRP A 27 -6.74 5.85 24.27
N ASP A 28 -6.05 4.95 24.98
CA ASP A 28 -6.57 3.62 25.32
C ASP A 28 -7.82 3.64 26.22
N LYS A 29 -8.14 4.76 26.88
CA LYS A 29 -9.32 4.85 27.76
C LYS A 29 -10.64 4.89 27.02
N ASN A 30 -10.64 5.38 25.78
CA ASN A 30 -11.85 5.54 24.98
C ASN A 30 -11.64 5.17 23.51
N ASP A 31 -10.48 4.65 23.13
CA ASP A 31 -10.16 4.21 21.76
C ASP A 31 -10.28 5.33 20.70
N LEU A 32 -10.10 6.59 21.12
CA LEU A 32 -10.11 7.77 20.25
C LEU A 32 -8.69 8.30 20.00
N ILE A 33 -8.56 9.08 18.92
CA ILE A 33 -7.34 9.81 18.59
C ILE A 33 -7.38 11.20 19.24
N TYR A 34 -6.24 11.60 19.80
CA TYR A 34 -5.99 12.92 20.34
C TYR A 34 -4.86 13.59 19.56
N ILE A 35 -4.87 14.91 19.52
CA ILE A 35 -3.79 15.73 18.97
C ILE A 35 -3.02 16.38 20.12
N VAL A 36 -1.70 16.39 20.02
CA VAL A 36 -0.78 17.06 20.94
C VAL A 36 -0.36 18.39 20.31
N SER A 37 -0.61 19.50 21.00
CA SER A 37 -0.14 20.82 20.59
C SER A 37 1.33 21.05 20.95
N GLU A 38 1.92 22.14 20.44
CA GLU A 38 3.32 22.50 20.73
C GLU A 38 3.60 22.72 22.22
N ASP A 39 2.61 23.19 22.98
CA ASP A 39 2.69 23.35 24.44
C ASP A 39 2.38 22.06 25.22
N ASN A 40 2.45 20.90 24.54
CA ASN A 40 2.20 19.55 25.07
C ASN A 40 0.82 19.37 25.71
N LYS A 41 -0.18 20.19 25.31
CA LYS A 41 -1.56 19.96 25.68
C LYS A 41 -2.19 18.95 24.72
N THR A 42 -3.10 18.15 25.26
CA THR A 42 -3.88 17.21 24.47
C THR A 42 -5.28 17.74 24.23
N ALA A 43 -5.78 17.56 23.01
CA ALA A 43 -7.17 17.79 22.64
C ALA A 43 -7.70 16.61 21.86
N GLU A 44 -8.99 16.33 21.99
CA GLU A 44 -9.64 15.26 21.23
C GLU A 44 -9.64 15.60 19.73
N PHE A 45 -9.06 14.70 18.93
CA PHE A 45 -9.00 14.84 17.48
C PHE A 45 -10.18 14.14 16.80
N SER A 46 -10.50 12.93 17.25
CA SER A 46 -11.65 12.17 16.76
C SER A 46 -12.94 12.89 17.07
N GLN A 47 -13.67 13.29 16.03
CA GLN A 47 -14.87 14.11 16.16
C GLN A 47 -15.87 13.66 15.11
N LYS A 48 -17.12 13.45 15.52
CA LYS A 48 -18.21 13.14 14.59
C LYS A 48 -18.50 14.35 13.70
N ALA A 49 -18.62 14.12 12.40
CA ALA A 49 -18.96 15.14 11.41
C ALA A 49 -20.46 15.12 11.11
N GLU A 50 -20.99 16.28 10.74
CA GLU A 50 -22.38 16.38 10.30
C GLU A 50 -22.55 15.73 8.93
N LYS A 51 -23.77 15.24 8.65
CA LYS A 51 -24.07 14.51 7.41
C LYS A 51 -23.74 15.30 6.15
N ASP A 52 -23.97 16.62 6.16
CA ASP A 52 -23.67 17.50 5.03
C ASP A 52 -22.17 17.72 4.86
N GLU A 53 -21.40 17.73 5.95
CA GLU A 53 -19.93 17.77 5.90
C GLU A 53 -19.39 16.46 5.32
N ILE A 54 -19.88 15.30 5.78
CA ILE A 54 -19.52 13.99 5.23
C ILE A 54 -19.80 13.96 3.73
N LYS A 55 -21.01 14.36 3.32
CA LYS A 55 -21.41 14.39 1.90
C LYS A 55 -20.48 15.27 1.07
N THR A 56 -20.14 16.45 1.58
CA THR A 56 -19.23 17.38 0.91
C THR A 56 -17.85 16.75 0.72
N HIS A 57 -17.26 16.17 1.77
CA HIS A 57 -15.91 15.62 1.69
C HIS A 57 -15.84 14.33 0.86
N ILE A 58 -16.84 13.46 0.93
CA ILE A 58 -16.93 12.28 0.05
C ILE A 58 -17.09 12.69 -1.41
N SER A 59 -17.87 13.75 -1.70
CA SER A 59 -17.99 14.28 -3.05
C SER A 59 -16.65 14.81 -3.56
N LEU A 60 -15.89 15.54 -2.73
CA LEU A 60 -14.55 16.03 -3.08
C LEU A 60 -13.55 14.89 -3.32
N ILE A 61 -13.57 13.85 -2.50
CA ILE A 61 -12.73 12.65 -2.72
C ILE A 61 -13.12 11.93 -4.02
N THR A 62 -14.42 11.78 -4.27
CA THR A 62 -14.94 11.17 -5.50
C THR A 62 -14.50 11.98 -6.73
N GLU A 63 -14.64 13.31 -6.70
CA GLU A 63 -14.18 14.20 -7.77
C GLU A 63 -12.67 14.09 -7.99
N PHE A 64 -11.89 14.02 -6.92
CA PHE A 64 -10.44 13.82 -7.00
C PHE A 64 -10.07 12.50 -7.67
N VAL A 65 -10.70 11.39 -7.29
CA VAL A 65 -10.45 10.09 -7.91
C VAL A 65 -10.88 10.12 -9.39
N GLU A 66 -12.05 10.69 -9.69
CA GLU A 66 -12.55 10.85 -11.07
C GLU A 66 -11.68 11.76 -11.95
N ALA A 67 -10.87 12.65 -11.35
CA ALA A 67 -9.90 13.45 -12.09
C ALA A 67 -8.90 12.55 -12.84
N TYR A 68 -8.56 11.37 -12.31
CA TYR A 68 -7.70 10.41 -13.01
C TYR A 68 -8.36 9.84 -14.26
N ARG A 69 -9.69 9.62 -14.27
CA ARG A 69 -10.40 9.20 -15.48
C ARG A 69 -10.49 10.31 -16.51
N LYS A 70 -10.67 11.56 -16.05
CA LYS A 70 -10.85 12.73 -16.92
C LYS A 70 -9.56 13.18 -17.58
N PHE A 71 -8.47 13.22 -16.83
CA PHE A 71 -7.26 13.94 -17.24
C PHE A 71 -6.05 13.04 -17.52
N THR A 72 -6.16 11.72 -17.39
CA THR A 72 -5.06 10.81 -17.75
C THR A 72 -5.25 10.17 -19.13
N VAL A 73 -4.15 9.69 -19.71
CA VAL A 73 -4.13 9.05 -21.02
C VAL A 73 -4.89 7.72 -21.01
N THR A 74 -4.72 6.91 -19.96
CA THR A 74 -5.35 5.58 -19.83
C THR A 74 -6.58 5.65 -18.93
N LYS A 75 -7.75 5.33 -19.49
CA LYS A 75 -9.06 5.45 -18.80
C LYS A 75 -9.51 4.14 -18.14
N GLU A 76 -8.60 3.45 -17.46
CA GLU A 76 -8.93 2.21 -16.76
C GLU A 76 -9.39 2.49 -15.32
N ASP A 77 -10.60 2.01 -14.97
CA ASP A 77 -11.19 2.14 -13.63
C ASP A 77 -10.35 1.52 -12.52
N LYS A 78 -9.51 0.55 -12.88
CA LYS A 78 -8.55 -0.05 -11.94
C LYS A 78 -7.61 1.00 -11.34
N HIS A 79 -7.19 2.02 -12.10
CA HIS A 79 -6.32 3.07 -11.59
C HIS A 79 -7.04 3.96 -10.56
N LEU A 80 -8.31 4.25 -10.78
CA LEU A 80 -9.14 5.02 -9.86
C LEU A 80 -9.26 4.30 -8.51
N GLY A 81 -9.53 2.98 -8.57
CA GLY A 81 -9.58 2.14 -7.38
C GLY A 81 -8.28 2.14 -6.59
N LYS A 82 -7.11 2.21 -7.24
CA LYS A 82 -5.81 2.30 -6.56
C LYS A 82 -5.57 3.64 -5.88
N VAL A 83 -6.03 4.74 -6.48
CA VAL A 83 -5.97 6.06 -5.82
C VAL A 83 -6.84 6.06 -4.57
N MET A 84 -8.06 5.51 -4.67
CA MET A 84 -8.93 5.32 -3.51
C MET A 84 -8.31 4.39 -2.47
N GLU A 85 -7.67 3.31 -2.89
CA GLU A 85 -6.97 2.38 -1.99
C GLU A 85 -5.88 3.08 -1.17
N ALA A 86 -5.11 3.97 -1.79
CA ALA A 86 -4.11 4.78 -1.09
C ALA A 86 -4.76 5.70 -0.04
N ILE A 87 -5.92 6.27 -0.33
CA ILE A 87 -6.70 7.08 0.62
C ILE A 87 -7.21 6.20 1.78
N LEU A 88 -7.75 5.01 1.51
CA LEU A 88 -8.21 4.08 2.54
C LEU A 88 -7.05 3.64 3.45
N TYR A 89 -5.89 3.32 2.86
CA TYR A 89 -4.69 3.00 3.63
C TYR A 89 -4.26 4.18 4.51
N ALA A 90 -4.29 5.40 3.98
CA ALA A 90 -3.94 6.61 4.73
C ALA A 90 -4.90 6.85 5.90
N PHE A 91 -6.20 6.65 5.72
CA PHE A 91 -7.17 6.77 6.81
C PHE A 91 -6.95 5.69 7.87
N MET A 92 -6.64 4.46 7.44
CA MET A 92 -6.36 3.35 8.35
C MET A 92 -5.00 3.45 9.07
N SER A 93 -4.12 4.35 8.61
CA SER A 93 -2.71 4.37 9.00
C SER A 93 -2.49 4.47 10.51
N VAL A 94 -3.35 5.21 11.22
CA VAL A 94 -3.27 5.43 12.67
C VAL A 94 -3.70 4.21 13.50
N TYR A 95 -4.22 3.16 12.86
CA TYR A 95 -4.70 1.92 13.49
C TYR A 95 -3.97 0.67 13.01
N LEU A 96 -3.09 0.73 12.00
CA LEU A 96 -2.37 -0.44 11.48
C LEU A 96 -1.48 -1.11 12.54
N TRP A 97 -0.93 -0.34 13.49
CA TRP A 97 -0.19 -0.88 14.63
C TRP A 97 -1.05 -1.80 15.51
N LYS A 98 -2.33 -1.47 15.69
CA LYS A 98 -3.28 -2.25 16.50
C LYS A 98 -3.54 -3.61 15.87
N ILE A 99 -3.79 -3.63 14.55
CA ILE A 99 -3.93 -4.88 13.78
C ILE A 99 -2.67 -5.74 13.90
N ARG A 100 -1.48 -5.13 13.83
CA ARG A 100 -0.20 -5.85 13.95
C ARG A 100 -0.06 -6.54 15.31
N GLU A 101 -0.42 -5.87 16.39
CA GLU A 101 -0.38 -6.48 17.73
C GLU A 101 -1.47 -7.55 17.91
N ASP A 102 -2.69 -7.31 17.40
CA ASP A 102 -3.79 -8.29 17.45
C ASP A 102 -3.40 -9.60 16.74
N LEU A 103 -2.74 -9.52 15.58
CA LEU A 103 -2.25 -10.70 14.85
C LEU A 103 -1.18 -11.47 15.64
N VAL A 104 -0.28 -10.77 16.33
CA VAL A 104 0.75 -11.42 17.16
C VAL A 104 0.09 -12.16 18.33
N ILE A 105 -0.90 -11.54 18.98
CA ILE A 105 -1.64 -12.14 20.09
C ILE A 105 -2.42 -13.36 19.60
N GLN A 106 -3.14 -13.23 18.49
CA GLN A 106 -4.01 -14.29 17.96
C GLN A 106 -3.23 -15.53 17.50
N TYR A 107 -2.08 -15.35 16.86
CA TYR A 107 -1.32 -16.45 16.25
C TYR A 107 -0.01 -16.80 16.97
N GLY A 108 0.32 -16.10 18.06
CA GLY A 108 1.44 -16.44 18.96
C GLY A 108 2.84 -16.26 18.37
N GLY A 109 3.01 -15.44 17.32
CA GLY A 109 4.30 -15.28 16.63
C GLY A 109 4.59 -13.85 16.20
N GLU A 110 5.77 -13.33 16.53
CA GLU A 110 6.18 -11.97 16.14
C GLU A 110 6.29 -11.79 14.61
N SER A 111 6.49 -12.88 13.88
CA SER A 111 6.55 -12.87 12.41
C SER A 111 5.25 -12.42 11.75
N TYR A 112 4.10 -12.60 12.42
CA TYR A 112 2.80 -12.19 11.90
C TYR A 112 2.65 -10.67 11.78
N ARG A 113 3.45 -9.86 12.50
CA ARG A 113 3.50 -8.39 12.31
C ARG A 113 3.78 -8.02 10.86
N ALA A 114 4.67 -8.78 10.19
CA ALA A 114 5.07 -8.49 8.82
C ALA A 114 3.94 -8.66 7.80
N ASN A 115 2.83 -9.34 8.15
CA ASN A 115 1.68 -9.51 7.26
C ASN A 115 0.85 -8.23 7.08
N VAL A 116 1.07 -7.22 7.91
CA VAL A 116 0.47 -5.89 7.76
C VAL A 116 1.60 -4.92 7.42
N PRO A 117 1.74 -4.56 6.14
CA PRO A 117 2.74 -3.61 5.70
C PRO A 117 2.55 -2.25 6.38
N ILE A 118 3.66 -1.64 6.76
CA ILE A 118 3.71 -0.27 7.33
C ILE A 118 4.41 0.71 6.38
N PHE A 119 4.68 0.25 5.15
CA PHE A 119 5.22 1.04 4.06
C PHE A 119 4.26 0.92 2.88
N LEU A 120 3.53 1.97 2.55
CA LEU A 120 2.80 2.07 1.29
C LEU A 120 3.69 2.76 0.25
N VAL A 121 3.91 2.11 -0.88
CA VAL A 121 4.72 2.61 -1.99
C VAL A 121 3.80 2.87 -3.19
N LEU A 122 3.67 4.14 -3.54
CA LEU A 122 3.00 4.58 -4.76
C LEU A 122 4.04 4.64 -5.88
N GLY A 123 4.04 3.64 -6.76
CA GLY A 123 4.94 3.57 -7.90
C GLY A 123 4.28 3.94 -9.21
N GLY A 124 5.07 4.35 -10.20
CA GLY A 124 4.62 4.60 -11.56
C GLY A 124 5.46 5.67 -12.25
N ARG A 125 5.10 5.97 -13.50
CA ARG A 125 5.82 6.93 -14.35
C ARG A 125 5.75 8.35 -13.82
N ALA A 126 6.66 9.22 -14.27
CA ALA A 126 6.54 10.65 -14.02
C ALA A 126 5.19 11.16 -14.56
N TYR A 127 4.65 12.22 -13.95
CA TYR A 127 3.35 12.80 -14.33
C TYR A 127 2.12 11.90 -14.14
N SER A 128 2.22 10.78 -13.42
CA SER A 128 1.05 9.93 -13.12
C SER A 128 0.20 10.38 -11.92
N GLY A 129 0.43 11.59 -11.39
CA GLY A 129 -0.36 12.16 -10.29
C GLY A 129 0.02 11.69 -8.88
N LYS A 130 1.06 10.86 -8.70
CA LYS A 130 1.46 10.31 -7.38
C LYS A 130 1.72 11.38 -6.32
N THR A 131 2.50 12.41 -6.65
CA THR A 131 2.76 13.55 -5.76
C THR A 131 1.47 14.29 -5.41
N THR A 132 0.56 14.47 -6.37
CA THR A 132 -0.76 15.08 -6.13
C THR A 132 -1.62 14.21 -5.21
N ALA A 133 -1.60 12.88 -5.37
CA ALA A 133 -2.27 11.97 -4.44
C ALA A 133 -1.68 12.07 -3.03
N LEU A 134 -0.34 12.13 -2.90
CA LEU A 134 0.32 12.29 -1.61
C LEU A 134 -0.03 13.63 -0.94
N GLU A 135 -0.07 14.72 -1.71
CA GLU A 135 -0.50 16.05 -1.26
C GLU A 135 -1.94 16.02 -0.71
N ILE A 136 -2.89 15.51 -1.51
CA ILE A 136 -4.30 15.41 -1.12
C ILE A 136 -4.49 14.51 0.10
N ILE A 137 -3.76 13.39 0.18
CA ILE A 137 -3.72 12.53 1.38
C ILE A 137 -3.25 13.35 2.59
N GLY A 138 -2.15 14.09 2.50
CA GLY A 138 -1.68 14.94 3.59
C GLY A 138 -2.73 15.96 4.04
N MET A 139 -3.44 16.61 3.10
CA MET A 139 -4.52 17.54 3.40
C MET A 139 -5.72 16.87 4.09
N LEU A 140 -6.13 15.69 3.61
CA LEU A 140 -7.20 14.88 4.22
C LEU A 140 -6.87 14.44 5.64
N LEU A 141 -5.59 14.18 5.93
CA LEU A 141 -5.14 13.83 7.27
C LEU A 141 -4.93 15.04 8.18
N GLY A 142 -4.98 16.26 7.63
CA GLY A 142 -4.79 17.51 8.37
C GLY A 142 -3.31 17.89 8.59
N ASN A 143 -2.40 17.32 7.82
CA ASN A 143 -0.99 17.74 7.84
C ASN A 143 -0.85 19.23 7.51
N TYR A 144 0.27 19.82 7.92
CA TYR A 144 0.62 21.20 7.63
C TYR A 144 1.35 21.29 6.29
N PRO A 145 1.19 22.38 5.51
CA PRO A 145 1.99 22.61 4.31
C PRO A 145 3.49 22.43 4.59
N PRO A 146 4.27 21.75 3.72
CA PRO A 146 3.93 21.28 2.37
C PRO A 146 3.17 19.92 2.29
N TYR A 147 2.57 19.47 3.40
CA TYR A 147 1.74 18.25 3.54
C TYR A 147 2.49 16.92 3.49
N PHE A 148 3.67 16.88 2.88
CA PHE A 148 4.60 15.75 2.85
C PHE A 148 6.06 16.20 2.98
N ILE A 149 6.97 15.26 3.18
CA ILE A 149 8.41 15.48 3.31
C ILE A 149 9.09 15.12 1.99
N SER A 150 9.98 15.96 1.47
CA SER A 150 10.84 15.56 0.34
C SER A 150 11.91 14.57 0.83
N TYR A 151 12.26 13.56 0.02
CA TYR A 151 13.37 12.66 0.34
C TYR A 151 14.68 13.40 0.65
N ASP A 152 14.93 14.56 0.03
CA ASP A 152 16.10 15.40 0.31
C ASP A 152 16.21 15.82 1.79
N ALA A 153 15.07 15.96 2.47
CA ALA A 153 15.02 16.36 3.88
C ALA A 153 15.31 15.19 4.84
N ILE A 154 15.25 13.95 4.35
CA ILE A 154 15.45 12.73 5.15
C ILE A 154 16.64 11.90 4.69
N ARG A 155 17.58 12.50 3.93
CA ARG A 155 18.81 11.84 3.49
C ARG A 155 20.05 12.40 4.20
N LYS A 156 21.03 11.52 4.42
CA LYS A 156 22.39 11.86 4.88
C LYS A 156 23.37 11.53 3.76
N GLY A 157 23.76 12.55 2.99
CA GLY A 157 24.50 12.35 1.74
C GLY A 157 23.61 11.71 0.67
N ASN A 158 24.00 10.56 0.14
CA ASN A 158 23.28 9.85 -0.94
C ASN A 158 22.36 8.72 -0.44
N VAL A 159 22.21 8.56 0.87
CA VAL A 159 21.41 7.49 1.50
C VAL A 159 20.45 8.07 2.51
N ALA A 160 19.41 7.31 2.86
CA ALA A 160 18.45 7.72 3.89
C ALA A 160 19.14 7.94 5.25
N ASP A 161 18.70 8.97 5.98
CA ASP A 161 19.12 9.22 7.35
C ASP A 161 18.42 8.21 8.28
N ARG A 162 19.16 7.14 8.60
CA ARG A 162 18.65 6.02 9.38
C ARG A 162 18.17 6.43 10.77
N GLU A 163 18.93 7.28 11.46
CA GLU A 163 18.60 7.73 12.82
C GLU A 163 17.29 8.53 12.82
N LEU A 164 17.11 9.41 11.83
CA LEU A 164 15.89 10.19 11.68
C LEU A 164 14.68 9.30 11.37
N LEU A 165 14.80 8.38 10.41
CA LEU A 165 13.70 7.47 10.05
C LEU A 165 13.34 6.52 11.20
N GLU A 166 14.33 5.91 11.83
CA GLU A 166 14.10 5.06 13.01
C GLU A 166 13.51 5.87 14.18
N GLY A 167 13.90 7.15 14.32
CA GLY A 167 13.29 8.10 15.25
C GLY A 167 11.80 8.30 15.00
N PHE A 168 11.40 8.58 13.75
CA PHE A 168 9.98 8.72 13.39
C PHE A 168 9.18 7.46 13.77
N PHE A 169 9.67 6.28 13.40
CA PHE A 169 8.99 5.00 13.70
C PHE A 169 9.05 4.59 15.17
N GLY A 170 10.00 5.12 15.93
CA GLY A 170 10.10 4.93 17.37
C GLY A 170 9.21 5.88 18.18
N SER A 171 8.60 6.89 17.54
CA SER A 171 7.63 7.78 18.18
C SER A 171 6.26 7.10 18.31
N GLU A 172 5.50 7.47 19.35
CA GLU A 172 4.08 7.08 19.47
C GLU A 172 3.14 8.00 18.65
N TYR A 173 3.70 8.92 17.86
CA TYR A 173 2.91 9.80 17.00
C TYR A 173 2.44 9.06 15.76
N LEU A 174 1.13 8.92 15.62
CA LEU A 174 0.48 8.00 14.67
C LEU A 174 0.28 8.55 13.26
N ALA A 175 0.36 9.88 13.09
CA ALA A 175 0.22 10.48 11.76
C ALA A 175 1.29 9.93 10.80
N PRO A 176 0.92 9.49 9.60
CA PRO A 176 1.82 8.78 8.71
C PRO A 176 2.94 9.69 8.21
N ILE A 177 4.10 9.08 7.98
CA ILE A 177 5.27 9.73 7.39
C ILE A 177 5.06 9.75 5.87
N LEU A 178 4.64 10.90 5.34
CA LEU A 178 4.46 11.08 3.90
C LEU A 178 5.77 11.53 3.27
N VAL A 179 6.33 10.75 2.34
CA VAL A 179 7.60 11.07 1.69
C VAL A 179 7.46 11.08 0.17
N ASP A 180 7.74 12.22 -0.46
CA ASP A 180 7.75 12.31 -1.93
C ASP A 180 9.13 12.00 -2.51
N GLU A 181 9.14 11.45 -3.73
CA GLU A 181 10.33 11.14 -4.53
C GLU A 181 11.35 10.21 -3.83
N MET A 182 10.87 9.18 -3.13
CA MET A 182 11.73 8.14 -2.57
C MET A 182 12.51 7.43 -3.69
N PRO A 183 13.85 7.41 -3.66
CA PRO A 183 14.64 6.78 -4.71
C PRO A 183 14.47 5.26 -4.67
N ILE A 184 14.54 4.63 -5.85
CA ILE A 184 14.48 3.17 -6.00
C ILE A 184 15.52 2.47 -5.13
N SER A 185 16.71 3.08 -5.00
CA SER A 185 17.82 2.58 -4.19
C SER A 185 17.50 2.47 -2.69
N PHE A 186 16.43 3.12 -2.20
CA PHE A 186 15.93 2.87 -0.85
C PHE A 186 15.37 1.45 -0.71
N PHE A 187 14.69 0.94 -1.73
CA PHE A 187 14.04 -0.37 -1.69
C PHE A 187 14.96 -1.52 -2.14
N THR A 188 16.00 -1.21 -2.92
CA THR A 188 16.93 -2.21 -3.47
C THR A 188 18.34 -2.12 -2.89
N GLY A 189 18.63 -1.07 -2.11
CA GLY A 189 19.94 -0.81 -1.52
C GLY A 189 20.01 -1.26 -0.07
N ARG A 190 21.19 -1.71 0.36
CA ARG A 190 21.43 -2.29 1.69
C ARG A 190 20.90 -1.42 2.85
N THR A 191 21.09 -0.11 2.78
CA THR A 191 20.68 0.81 3.86
C THR A 191 19.16 0.84 4.02
N GLY A 192 18.41 1.13 2.95
CA GLY A 192 16.95 1.23 3.04
C GLY A 192 16.30 -0.14 3.23
N GLU A 193 16.84 -1.22 2.64
CA GLU A 193 16.40 -2.58 2.93
C GLU A 193 16.51 -2.93 4.43
N ASN A 194 17.62 -2.56 5.06
CA ASN A 194 17.82 -2.78 6.49
C ASN A 194 16.83 -1.96 7.33
N ILE A 195 16.53 -0.73 6.94
CA ILE A 195 15.51 0.10 7.61
C ILE A 195 14.13 -0.58 7.51
N ILE A 196 13.70 -0.95 6.29
CA ILE A 196 12.40 -1.60 6.07
C ILE A 196 12.30 -2.88 6.92
N LYS A 197 13.33 -3.73 6.90
CA LYS A 197 13.35 -4.96 7.70
C LYS A 197 13.31 -4.69 9.20
N ASN A 198 14.14 -3.76 9.67
CA ASN A 198 14.25 -3.41 11.08
C ASN A 198 12.91 -2.91 11.61
N VAL A 199 12.37 -1.87 10.97
CA VAL A 199 11.09 -1.25 11.38
C VAL A 199 9.95 -2.28 11.28
N SER A 200 9.84 -3.03 10.18
CA SER A 200 8.74 -3.99 10.02
C SER A 200 8.73 -5.11 11.05
N ASN A 201 9.90 -5.49 11.60
CA ASN A 201 10.00 -6.52 12.62
C ASN A 201 9.89 -5.95 14.04
N ASN A 202 10.49 -4.79 14.28
CA ASN A 202 10.76 -4.29 15.63
C ASN A 202 9.87 -3.12 16.06
N ALA A 203 9.10 -2.50 15.16
CA ALA A 203 8.07 -1.55 15.56
C ALA A 203 6.97 -2.31 16.32
N LYS A 204 6.90 -2.06 17.64
CA LYS A 204 5.95 -2.64 18.59
C LYS A 204 5.12 -1.52 19.20
N GLY A 205 3.88 -1.82 19.56
CA GLY A 205 2.99 -0.84 20.17
C GLY A 205 2.61 0.28 19.19
N LYS A 206 2.30 1.47 19.71
CA LYS A 206 1.84 2.61 18.90
C LYS A 206 3.01 3.15 18.07
N HIS A 207 2.88 3.11 16.74
CA HIS A 207 3.89 3.62 15.82
C HIS A 207 3.24 4.12 14.53
N PRO A 208 3.85 5.10 13.82
CA PRO A 208 3.35 5.52 12.51
C PRO A 208 3.64 4.47 11.43
N VAL A 209 3.12 4.74 10.25
CA VAL A 209 3.48 4.08 8.99
C VAL A 209 4.10 5.11 8.05
N MET A 210 4.73 4.65 6.97
CA MET A 210 5.22 5.50 5.89
C MET A 210 4.38 5.30 4.63
N ILE A 211 4.06 6.40 3.95
CA ILE A 211 3.48 6.41 2.61
C ILE A 211 4.44 7.20 1.74
N CYS A 212 4.95 6.60 0.68
CA CYS A 212 5.91 7.27 -0.18
C CYS A 212 5.64 7.07 -1.66
N THR A 213 6.08 8.03 -2.46
CA THR A 213 6.06 7.93 -3.92
C THR A 213 7.44 7.51 -4.42
N THR A 214 7.47 6.80 -5.55
CA THR A 214 8.73 6.50 -6.24
C THR A 214 8.52 6.54 -7.75
N ASN A 215 9.44 7.19 -8.45
CA ASN A 215 9.43 7.23 -9.90
C ASN A 215 10.12 6.00 -10.45
N MET A 216 9.34 5.11 -11.04
CA MET A 216 9.88 3.93 -11.70
C MET A 216 8.85 3.26 -12.60
N ASN A 217 9.37 2.72 -13.70
CA ASN A 217 8.59 1.95 -14.66
C ASN A 217 8.43 0.49 -14.17
N GLU A 218 9.45 -0.06 -13.51
CA GLU A 218 9.48 -1.46 -13.08
C GLU A 218 9.92 -1.57 -11.61
N PHE A 219 8.93 -1.72 -10.72
CA PHE A 219 9.18 -1.98 -9.30
C PHE A 219 9.66 -3.42 -9.10
N ASN A 220 10.97 -3.56 -8.95
CA ASN A 220 11.65 -4.81 -8.59
C ASN A 220 12.30 -4.66 -7.21
N VAL A 221 11.83 -5.45 -6.26
CA VAL A 221 12.45 -5.54 -4.93
C VAL A 221 12.62 -7.00 -4.54
N PRO A 222 13.62 -7.31 -3.69
CA PRO A 222 13.76 -8.65 -3.14
C PRO A 222 12.50 -9.12 -2.39
N GLN A 223 12.21 -10.42 -2.44
CA GLN A 223 11.05 -11.03 -1.75
C GLN A 223 10.94 -10.69 -0.26
N GLN A 224 12.09 -10.59 0.42
CA GLN A 224 12.16 -10.16 1.81
C GLN A 224 11.63 -8.73 2.04
N ILE A 225 11.74 -7.83 1.06
CA ILE A 225 11.21 -6.48 1.14
C ILE A 225 9.75 -6.48 0.70
N LEU A 226 9.43 -7.20 -0.38
CA LEU A 226 8.09 -7.26 -0.95
C LEU A 226 7.02 -7.58 0.09
N ARG A 227 7.26 -8.60 0.93
CA ARG A 227 6.30 -9.00 1.98
C ARG A 227 6.06 -7.96 3.06
N ARG A 228 6.86 -6.88 3.12
CA ARG A 228 6.85 -5.83 4.16
C ARG A 228 6.33 -4.48 3.67
N ILE A 229 6.05 -4.39 2.37
CA ILE A 229 5.56 -3.18 1.72
C ILE A 229 4.20 -3.48 1.07
N TYR A 230 3.36 -2.46 0.98
CA TYR A 230 2.20 -2.47 0.12
C TYR A 230 2.51 -1.63 -1.11
N TYR A 231 2.50 -2.22 -2.29
CA TYR A 231 2.81 -1.52 -3.54
C TYR A 231 1.55 -1.28 -4.36
N LEU A 232 1.31 -0.02 -4.72
CA LEU A 232 0.26 0.39 -5.64
C LEU A 232 0.88 1.07 -6.86
N GLN A 233 0.59 0.56 -8.05
CA GLN A 233 1.03 1.11 -9.32
C GLN A 233 -0.01 2.10 -9.85
N ILE A 234 0.34 3.39 -9.80
CA ILE A 234 -0.40 4.50 -10.39
C ILE A 234 0.44 4.99 -11.58
N ASP A 235 0.19 4.46 -12.77
CA ASP A 235 1.02 4.66 -13.97
C ASP A 235 0.30 5.35 -15.14
N SER A 236 -0.95 5.80 -14.95
CA SER A 236 -1.64 6.61 -15.94
C SER A 236 -1.15 8.05 -15.90
N GLU A 237 -0.39 8.45 -16.92
CA GLU A 237 0.15 9.81 -17.06
C GLU A 237 -0.98 10.81 -17.32
N PHE A 238 -0.92 11.97 -16.64
CA PHE A 238 -1.79 13.10 -16.92
C PHE A 238 -1.50 13.64 -18.32
N ASP A 239 -2.55 13.81 -19.10
CA ASP A 239 -2.50 14.27 -20.47
C ASP A 239 -2.24 15.77 -20.52
N LYS A 240 -1.10 16.13 -21.11
CA LYS A 240 -0.63 17.52 -21.22
C LYS A 240 -1.64 18.45 -21.89
N ARG A 241 -2.54 17.91 -22.73
CA ARG A 241 -3.61 18.68 -23.40
C ARG A 241 -4.59 19.31 -22.41
N TYR A 242 -4.80 18.67 -21.26
CA TYR A 242 -5.73 19.13 -20.24
C TYR A 242 -5.03 19.74 -19.02
N ASN A 243 -3.75 20.12 -19.14
CA ASN A 243 -2.97 20.62 -17.99
C ASN A 243 -3.66 21.78 -17.25
N LEU A 244 -4.13 22.80 -17.97
CA LEU A 244 -4.78 23.96 -17.34
C LEU A 244 -6.09 23.55 -16.64
N GLU A 245 -6.95 22.82 -17.33
CA GLU A 245 -8.23 22.34 -16.78
C GLU A 245 -8.04 21.42 -15.58
N SER A 246 -7.05 20.53 -15.64
CA SER A 246 -6.68 19.65 -14.53
C SER A 246 -6.20 20.46 -13.33
N GLN A 247 -5.39 21.50 -13.53
CA GLN A 247 -4.91 22.34 -12.43
C GLN A 247 -6.04 23.16 -11.81
N GLU A 248 -6.93 23.72 -12.61
CA GLU A 248 -8.12 24.42 -12.11
C GLU A 248 -9.04 23.50 -11.32
N HIS A 249 -9.27 22.28 -11.82
CA HIS A 249 -10.09 21.27 -11.14
C HIS A 249 -9.47 20.87 -9.80
N LEU A 250 -8.18 20.52 -9.79
CA LEU A 250 -7.46 20.14 -8.56
C LEU A 250 -7.37 21.31 -7.57
N THR A 251 -7.25 22.55 -8.04
CA THR A 251 -7.27 23.73 -7.17
C THR A 251 -8.60 23.91 -6.44
N LYS A 252 -9.73 23.64 -7.11
CA LYS A 252 -11.05 23.65 -6.46
C LYS A 252 -11.13 22.59 -5.36
N ILE A 253 -10.67 21.38 -5.65
CA ILE A 253 -10.60 20.28 -4.68
C ILE A 253 -9.75 20.67 -3.47
N ARG A 254 -8.53 21.18 -3.70
CA ARG A 254 -7.60 21.61 -2.63
C ARG A 254 -8.22 22.68 -1.72
N ARG A 255 -9.06 23.57 -2.23
CA ARG A 255 -9.73 24.59 -1.41
C ARG A 255 -10.83 24.04 -0.51
N GLY A 256 -11.44 22.91 -0.89
CA GLY A 256 -12.52 22.29 -0.12
C GLY A 256 -12.06 21.19 0.85
N ILE A 257 -10.98 20.49 0.52
CA ILE A 257 -10.49 19.36 1.32
C ILE A 257 -9.82 19.84 2.61
N ASN A 258 -10.12 19.12 3.70
CA ASN A 258 -9.50 19.26 5.02
C ASN A 258 -9.69 17.95 5.80
N SER A 259 -9.37 17.96 7.11
CA SER A 259 -9.40 16.76 7.97
C SER A 259 -10.73 16.38 8.58
N THR A 260 -11.84 17.06 8.26
CA THR A 260 -13.17 16.80 8.86
C THR A 260 -13.59 15.34 8.71
N LEU A 261 -13.50 14.78 7.49
CA LEU A 261 -13.87 13.38 7.26
C LEU A 261 -12.91 12.41 7.96
N PHE A 262 -11.62 12.75 8.08
CA PHE A 262 -10.66 11.90 8.79
C PHE A 262 -10.91 11.91 10.31
N LYS A 263 -11.30 13.04 10.89
CA LYS A 263 -11.73 13.10 12.30
C LYS A 263 -12.94 12.21 12.55
N ASP A 264 -13.95 12.25 11.67
CA ASP A 264 -15.13 11.38 11.77
C ASP A 264 -14.77 9.91 11.58
N PHE A 265 -13.89 9.62 10.62
CA PHE A 265 -13.38 8.27 10.41
C PHE A 265 -12.73 7.72 11.68
N THR A 266 -11.85 8.50 12.32
CA THR A 266 -11.21 8.06 13.56
C THR A 266 -12.20 7.88 14.72
N TYR A 267 -13.26 8.69 14.77
CA TYR A 267 -14.36 8.53 15.72
C TYR A 267 -15.10 7.20 15.51
N ARG A 268 -15.51 6.89 14.27
CA ARG A 268 -16.18 5.62 13.92
C ARG A 268 -15.29 4.41 14.13
N MET A 269 -13.99 4.53 13.85
CA MET A 269 -13.02 3.48 14.18
C MET A 269 -12.99 3.20 15.68
N GLY A 270 -13.04 4.24 16.53
CA GLY A 270 -13.16 4.07 17.98
C GLY A 270 -14.46 3.37 18.39
N GLU A 271 -15.58 3.65 17.73
CA GLU A 271 -16.84 2.92 17.93
C GLU A 271 -16.69 1.43 17.58
N LEU A 272 -16.16 1.10 16.39
CA LEU A 272 -15.92 -0.28 15.97
C LEU A 272 -15.04 -1.03 16.99
N ILE A 273 -13.97 -0.39 17.48
CA ILE A 273 -13.08 -0.99 18.48
C ILE A 273 -13.82 -1.30 19.78
N ARG A 274 -14.60 -0.33 20.31
CA ARG A 274 -15.35 -0.51 21.58
C ARG A 274 -16.46 -1.55 21.47
N GLU A 275 -17.05 -1.69 20.28
CA GLU A 275 -18.09 -2.68 19.99
C GLU A 275 -17.53 -4.08 19.71
N GLY A 276 -16.20 -4.22 19.60
CA GLY A 276 -15.56 -5.49 19.27
C GLY A 276 -15.77 -5.92 17.83
N GLU A 277 -16.08 -4.96 16.94
CA GLU A 277 -16.25 -5.21 15.51
C GLU A 277 -14.92 -5.58 14.84
N PRO A 278 -14.91 -6.47 13.84
CA PRO A 278 -13.69 -6.83 13.14
C PRO A 278 -13.04 -5.63 12.42
N LEU A 279 -11.78 -5.32 12.75
CA LEU A 279 -11.02 -4.26 12.08
C LEU A 279 -10.43 -4.71 10.74
N TYR A 280 -10.18 -6.02 10.61
CA TYR A 280 -9.53 -6.64 9.46
C TYR A 280 -10.11 -8.02 9.18
N LEU A 281 -9.89 -8.50 7.95
CA LEU A 281 -10.09 -9.89 7.55
C LEU A 281 -8.74 -10.54 7.24
N ARG A 282 -8.70 -11.88 7.12
CA ARG A 282 -7.47 -12.68 6.94
C ARG A 282 -6.49 -12.15 5.88
N ASN A 283 -6.98 -11.49 4.83
CA ASN A 283 -6.19 -10.88 3.76
C ASN A 283 -6.60 -9.43 3.45
N ASP A 284 -7.30 -8.75 4.37
CA ASP A 284 -7.74 -7.36 4.17
C ASP A 284 -7.60 -6.56 5.47
N TYR A 285 -6.42 -5.96 5.66
CA TYR A 285 -6.14 -5.04 6.76
C TYR A 285 -6.76 -3.65 6.57
N LEU A 286 -7.46 -3.41 5.46
CA LEU A 286 -8.22 -2.18 5.17
C LEU A 286 -9.73 -2.39 5.23
N TYR A 287 -10.18 -3.56 5.71
CA TYR A 287 -11.59 -3.93 5.77
C TYR A 287 -12.45 -2.87 6.49
N ALA A 288 -12.06 -2.45 7.69
CA ALA A 288 -12.81 -1.42 8.42
C ALA A 288 -12.85 -0.09 7.67
N ALA A 289 -11.78 0.27 6.97
CA ALA A 289 -11.76 1.48 6.15
C ALA A 289 -12.79 1.41 5.02
N ARG A 290 -12.88 0.27 4.33
CA ARG A 290 -13.92 0.04 3.30
C ARG A 290 -15.31 0.11 3.89
N LYS A 291 -15.55 -0.58 5.01
CA LYS A 291 -16.84 -0.61 5.71
C LYS A 291 -17.31 0.82 6.03
N ILE A 292 -16.46 1.63 6.65
CA ILE A 292 -16.78 3.02 7.02
C ILE A 292 -17.03 3.89 5.78
N PHE A 293 -16.22 3.77 4.73
CA PHE A 293 -16.45 4.54 3.50
C PHE A 293 -17.74 4.12 2.79
N GLU A 294 -18.06 2.83 2.71
CA GLU A 294 -19.35 2.35 2.18
C GLU A 294 -20.54 2.87 2.99
N GLU A 295 -20.39 2.99 4.31
CA GLU A 295 -21.38 3.64 5.17
C GLU A 295 -21.54 5.12 4.85
N TYR A 296 -20.46 5.86 4.61
CA TYR A 296 -20.54 7.26 4.18
C TYR A 296 -21.36 7.44 2.90
N TYR A 297 -21.08 6.66 1.86
CA TYR A 297 -21.87 6.71 0.61
C TYR A 297 -23.35 6.42 0.90
N ARG A 298 -23.64 5.38 1.69
CA ARG A 298 -25.00 4.97 2.04
C ARG A 298 -25.75 6.07 2.82
N GLU A 299 -25.14 6.64 3.84
CA GLU A 299 -25.73 7.68 4.69
C GLU A 299 -26.02 8.94 3.87
N CYS A 300 -25.10 9.32 2.98
CA CYS A 300 -25.24 10.47 2.10
C CYS A 300 -26.18 10.23 0.91
N LYS A 301 -26.74 9.02 0.77
CA LYS A 301 -27.58 8.59 -0.36
C LYS A 301 -26.86 8.80 -1.71
N MET A 302 -25.58 8.46 -1.73
CA MET A 302 -24.72 8.49 -2.91
C MET A 302 -24.45 7.05 -3.36
N ASP A 303 -24.45 6.83 -4.67
CA ASP A 303 -24.07 5.53 -5.22
C ASP A 303 -22.59 5.26 -4.94
N LEU A 304 -22.28 4.03 -4.54
CA LEU A 304 -20.90 3.58 -4.41
C LEU A 304 -20.27 3.50 -5.81
N PRO A 305 -19.18 4.23 -6.10
CA PRO A 305 -18.57 4.21 -7.42
C PRO A 305 -18.10 2.81 -7.83
N GLU A 306 -18.21 2.46 -9.11
CA GLU A 306 -17.82 1.13 -9.61
C GLU A 306 -16.32 0.82 -9.37
N TRP A 307 -15.48 1.86 -9.40
CA TRP A 307 -14.05 1.76 -9.13
C TRP A 307 -13.71 1.60 -7.64
N PHE A 308 -14.68 1.72 -6.72
CA PHE A 308 -14.41 1.61 -5.30
C PHE A 308 -13.81 0.24 -4.96
N PRO A 309 -12.63 0.18 -4.31
CA PRO A 309 -11.92 -1.07 -4.10
C PRO A 309 -12.61 -1.93 -3.04
N LYS A 310 -13.10 -3.10 -3.47
CA LYS A 310 -13.77 -4.10 -2.61
C LYS A 310 -12.82 -5.03 -1.87
N LYS A 311 -11.54 -5.03 -2.24
CA LYS A 311 -10.46 -5.82 -1.65
C LYS A 311 -9.11 -5.16 -1.95
N PRO A 312 -8.05 -5.46 -1.19
CA PRO A 312 -6.72 -4.96 -1.50
C PRO A 312 -6.24 -5.36 -2.89
N PHE A 313 -5.44 -4.48 -3.51
CA PHE A 313 -4.76 -4.80 -4.76
C PHE A 313 -3.53 -5.67 -4.49
N ASN A 314 -3.14 -6.47 -5.49
CA ASN A 314 -1.85 -7.17 -5.47
C ASN A 314 -1.13 -6.93 -6.79
N ASP A 315 -0.75 -5.66 -7.03
CA ASP A 315 -0.15 -5.24 -8.29
C ASP A 315 1.15 -5.98 -8.62
N TYR A 316 1.93 -6.36 -7.60
CA TYR A 316 3.15 -7.14 -7.81
C TYR A 316 2.82 -8.55 -8.31
N GLU A 317 1.89 -9.25 -7.66
CA GLU A 317 1.48 -10.60 -8.07
C GLU A 317 0.80 -10.58 -9.44
N GLU A 318 -0.08 -9.61 -9.71
CA GLU A 318 -0.75 -9.48 -11.00
C GLU A 318 0.24 -9.20 -12.15
N ARG A 319 1.28 -8.39 -11.88
CA ARG A 319 2.37 -8.18 -12.84
C ARG A 319 3.13 -9.48 -13.08
N GLY A 320 3.52 -10.18 -12.03
CA GLY A 320 4.25 -11.45 -12.14
C GLY A 320 3.47 -12.51 -12.93
N LYS A 321 2.16 -12.59 -12.69
CA LYS A 321 1.24 -13.45 -13.43
C LYS A 321 1.25 -13.15 -14.93
N ARG A 322 1.07 -11.88 -15.32
CA ARG A 322 1.07 -11.46 -16.73
C ARG A 322 2.42 -11.74 -17.38
N TRP A 323 3.51 -11.39 -16.70
CA TRP A 323 4.87 -11.58 -17.18
C TRP A 323 5.19 -13.04 -17.48
N TRP A 324 4.92 -13.94 -16.52
CA TRP A 324 5.15 -15.37 -16.71
C TRP A 324 4.19 -16.01 -17.71
N GLN A 325 2.96 -15.50 -17.82
CA GLN A 325 2.03 -15.92 -18.85
C GLN A 325 2.56 -15.58 -20.25
N GLU A 326 3.10 -14.37 -20.46
CA GLU A 326 3.69 -13.95 -21.73
C GLU A 326 4.95 -14.77 -22.06
N LYS A 327 5.87 -14.92 -21.11
CA LYS A 327 7.08 -15.74 -21.30
C LYS A 327 6.73 -17.18 -21.65
N TYR A 328 5.75 -17.79 -20.97
CA TYR A 328 5.27 -19.13 -21.31
C TYR A 328 4.65 -19.17 -22.72
N LYS A 329 3.83 -18.17 -23.11
CA LYS A 329 3.17 -18.16 -24.43
C LYS A 329 4.15 -18.03 -25.58
N HIS A 330 5.17 -17.19 -25.43
CA HIS A 330 6.13 -16.87 -26.50
C HIS A 330 7.30 -17.85 -26.60
N HIS A 331 7.62 -18.57 -25.52
CA HIS A 331 8.78 -19.47 -25.45
C HIS A 331 8.40 -20.86 -24.95
N LYS A 332 7.27 -21.42 -25.42
CA LYS A 332 6.75 -22.72 -24.92
C LYS A 332 7.77 -23.84 -24.99
N GLU A 333 8.62 -23.83 -26.00
CA GLU A 333 9.72 -24.78 -26.22
C GLU A 333 10.72 -24.82 -25.06
N LEU A 334 10.90 -23.70 -24.35
CA LEU A 334 11.76 -23.60 -23.18
C LEU A 334 11.12 -24.14 -21.90
N PHE A 335 9.82 -24.48 -21.92
CA PHE A 335 9.06 -25.01 -20.78
C PHE A 335 8.75 -26.50 -21.00
N GLN A 336 9.67 -27.36 -20.62
CA GLN A 336 9.58 -28.81 -20.79
C GLN A 336 8.71 -29.43 -19.70
N ILE A 337 7.44 -29.69 -20.01
CA ILE A 337 6.49 -30.36 -19.10
C ILE A 337 6.88 -31.84 -18.96
N ARG A 338 7.09 -32.28 -17.72
CA ARG A 338 7.48 -33.65 -17.39
C ARG A 338 6.26 -34.49 -16.93
N PRO A 339 6.30 -35.83 -17.11
CA PRO A 339 5.22 -36.71 -16.66
C PRO A 339 4.97 -36.72 -15.14
N ASP A 340 5.99 -36.34 -14.36
CA ASP A 340 5.96 -36.31 -12.89
C ASP A 340 5.27 -35.07 -12.30
N GLY A 341 4.73 -34.19 -13.16
CA GLY A 341 4.05 -32.97 -12.72
C GLY A 341 5.00 -31.79 -12.46
N THR A 342 6.21 -31.83 -13.01
CA THR A 342 7.14 -30.69 -12.99
C THR A 342 7.29 -30.04 -14.37
N ILE A 343 7.74 -28.78 -14.38
CA ILE A 343 8.14 -28.08 -15.61
C ILE A 343 9.60 -27.70 -15.47
N TYR A 344 10.42 -28.17 -16.41
CA TYR A 344 11.83 -27.81 -16.51
C TYR A 344 11.93 -26.60 -17.42
N VAL A 345 12.51 -25.51 -16.91
CA VAL A 345 12.69 -24.26 -17.64
C VAL A 345 14.18 -23.98 -17.80
N GLU A 346 14.62 -23.86 -19.05
CA GLU A 346 15.98 -23.43 -19.42
C GLU A 346 16.15 -21.94 -19.14
N ILE A 347 16.26 -21.60 -17.84
CA ILE A 347 16.13 -20.23 -17.36
C ILE A 347 17.22 -19.29 -17.89
N ASN A 348 18.41 -19.82 -18.18
CA ASN A 348 19.51 -19.01 -18.72
C ASN A 348 19.35 -18.74 -20.23
N GLU A 349 18.54 -19.54 -20.94
CA GLU A 349 18.14 -19.23 -22.32
C GLU A 349 16.99 -18.21 -22.33
N LEU A 350 16.08 -18.33 -21.34
CA LEU A 350 14.96 -17.41 -21.18
C LEU A 350 15.39 -16.01 -20.69
N PHE A 351 16.44 -15.94 -19.86
CA PHE A 351 16.98 -14.71 -19.29
C PHE A 351 18.50 -14.69 -19.39
N LYS A 352 19.02 -13.75 -20.17
CA LYS A 352 20.47 -13.55 -20.35
C LYS A 352 21.10 -12.68 -19.26
N ASP A 353 20.33 -11.76 -18.69
CA ASP A 353 20.78 -10.90 -17.58
C ASP A 353 20.47 -11.57 -16.23
N PRO A 354 21.48 -11.82 -15.37
CA PRO A 354 21.27 -12.31 -14.02
C PRO A 354 20.27 -11.49 -13.18
N LYS A 355 20.21 -10.16 -13.37
CA LYS A 355 19.26 -9.31 -12.65
C LYS A 355 17.82 -9.52 -13.11
N GLU A 356 17.61 -9.69 -14.42
CA GLU A 356 16.30 -10.04 -14.99
C GLU A 356 15.86 -11.43 -14.52
N LYS A 357 16.80 -12.38 -14.42
CA LYS A 357 16.55 -13.72 -13.88
C LYS A 357 16.07 -13.66 -12.42
N ASP A 358 16.80 -12.96 -11.55
CA ASP A 358 16.42 -12.81 -10.14
C ASP A 358 15.06 -12.12 -9.99
N PHE A 359 14.79 -11.12 -10.84
CA PHE A 359 13.49 -10.46 -10.90
C PHE A 359 12.36 -11.42 -11.30
N ALA A 360 12.57 -12.19 -12.36
CA ALA A 360 11.59 -13.15 -12.86
C ALA A 360 11.26 -14.21 -11.81
N LEU A 361 12.27 -14.73 -11.11
CA LEU A 361 12.08 -15.69 -10.03
C LEU A 361 11.27 -15.10 -8.88
N ASN A 362 11.55 -13.85 -8.49
CA ASN A 362 10.76 -13.17 -7.45
C ASN A 362 9.31 -12.94 -7.88
N MET A 363 8.99 -12.91 -9.17
CA MET A 363 7.62 -12.71 -9.66
C MET A 363 6.77 -13.98 -9.71
N LEU A 364 7.31 -15.15 -9.38
CA LEU A 364 6.51 -16.39 -9.33
C LEU A 364 5.67 -16.46 -8.07
N GLY A 365 4.46 -17.00 -8.20
CA GLY A 365 3.54 -17.21 -7.08
C GLY A 365 4.07 -18.22 -6.04
N PRO A 366 3.55 -18.18 -4.81
CA PRO A 366 3.88 -19.18 -3.79
C PRO A 366 3.66 -20.61 -4.29
N GLY A 367 4.61 -21.52 -4.02
CA GLY A 367 4.51 -22.92 -4.42
C GLY A 367 4.81 -23.20 -5.90
N CYS A 368 5.06 -22.19 -6.73
CA CYS A 368 5.43 -22.40 -8.13
C CYS A 368 6.83 -23.00 -8.29
N ILE A 369 7.79 -22.62 -7.44
CA ILE A 369 9.19 -23.04 -7.55
C ILE A 369 9.44 -24.28 -6.68
N ASN A 370 9.88 -25.37 -7.29
CA ASN A 370 10.42 -26.53 -6.57
C ASN A 370 11.94 -26.39 -6.35
N GLU A 371 12.68 -25.97 -7.39
CA GLU A 371 14.12 -25.74 -7.34
C GLU A 371 14.52 -24.59 -8.28
N SER A 372 15.46 -23.74 -7.85
CA SER A 372 15.96 -22.60 -8.64
C SER A 372 17.49 -22.60 -8.74
N SER A 373 18.06 -23.64 -9.33
CA SER A 373 19.51 -23.80 -9.54
C SER A 373 19.93 -23.37 -10.96
N HIS A 374 20.63 -24.23 -11.70
CA HIS A 374 20.98 -23.98 -13.11
C HIS A 374 19.79 -24.13 -14.04
N ILE A 375 18.88 -25.06 -13.71
CA ILE A 375 17.58 -25.27 -14.33
C ILE A 375 16.52 -24.84 -13.31
N LEU A 376 15.51 -24.10 -13.78
CA LEU A 376 14.37 -23.77 -12.95
C LEU A 376 13.36 -24.92 -13.03
N ILE A 377 13.06 -25.53 -11.89
CA ILE A 377 12.07 -26.60 -11.77
C ILE A 377 10.81 -26.01 -11.13
N LEU A 378 9.72 -26.00 -11.88
CA LEU A 378 8.42 -25.51 -11.42
C LEU A 378 7.47 -26.66 -11.10
N ASN A 379 6.57 -26.41 -10.16
CA ASN A 379 5.38 -27.24 -9.95
C ASN A 379 4.38 -26.97 -11.08
N GLU A 380 4.05 -28.00 -11.88
CA GLU A 380 3.18 -27.84 -13.05
C GLU A 380 1.80 -27.27 -12.68
N LYS A 381 1.20 -27.80 -11.61
CA LYS A 381 -0.15 -27.43 -11.19
C LYS A 381 -0.18 -25.98 -10.71
N GLU A 382 0.69 -25.66 -9.76
CA GLU A 382 0.71 -24.33 -9.14
C GLU A 382 1.12 -23.26 -10.17
N PHE A 383 2.06 -23.54 -11.08
CA PHE A 383 2.45 -22.61 -12.14
C PHE A 383 1.30 -22.32 -13.11
N PHE A 384 0.61 -23.34 -13.63
CA PHE A 384 -0.50 -23.12 -14.57
C PHE A 384 -1.71 -22.45 -13.93
N GLU A 385 -2.01 -22.79 -12.68
CA GLU A 385 -3.02 -22.09 -11.88
C GLU A 385 -2.65 -20.61 -11.70
N TYR A 386 -1.39 -20.34 -11.33
CA TYR A 386 -0.85 -18.98 -11.19
C TYR A 386 -1.01 -18.16 -12.47
N ILE A 387 -0.49 -18.64 -13.61
CA ILE A 387 -0.55 -17.92 -14.90
C ILE A 387 -1.94 -17.93 -15.55
N GLY A 388 -2.90 -18.68 -14.99
CA GLY A 388 -4.27 -18.77 -15.50
C GLY A 388 -4.41 -19.53 -16.83
N GLU A 389 -3.48 -20.42 -17.14
CA GLU A 389 -3.54 -21.27 -18.34
C GLU A 389 -4.15 -22.62 -17.98
N LYS A 390 -5.19 -23.04 -18.70
CA LYS A 390 -5.77 -24.37 -18.52
C LYS A 390 -4.85 -25.41 -19.14
N LYS A 391 -4.58 -26.49 -18.40
CA LYS A 391 -3.85 -27.68 -18.89
C LYS A 391 -4.42 -28.12 -20.24
N LYS A 392 -3.68 -27.92 -21.33
CA LYS A 392 -3.95 -28.65 -22.58
C LYS A 392 -3.51 -30.09 -22.31
N LEU A 393 -4.45 -30.92 -21.85
CA LEU A 393 -4.24 -32.36 -21.76
C LEU A 393 -3.72 -32.84 -23.11
N ASN A 394 -2.51 -33.39 -23.11
CA ASN A 394 -1.90 -33.99 -24.27
C ASN A 394 -2.91 -35.00 -24.86
N PRO A 395 -3.32 -34.90 -26.14
CA PRO A 395 -4.36 -35.76 -26.72
C PRO A 395 -4.08 -37.26 -26.55
N VAL A 396 -2.81 -37.65 -26.44
CA VAL A 396 -2.37 -39.03 -26.17
C VAL A 396 -2.82 -39.51 -24.77
N ILE A 397 -2.78 -38.65 -23.75
CA ILE A 397 -3.26 -38.98 -22.38
C ILE A 397 -4.80 -39.05 -22.34
N ARG A 398 -5.48 -38.29 -23.21
CA ARG A 398 -6.94 -38.35 -23.37
C ARG A 398 -7.40 -39.69 -23.94
N LEU A 399 -6.62 -40.25 -24.88
CA LEU A 399 -6.83 -41.61 -25.41
C LEU A 399 -6.57 -42.68 -24.36
N ILE A 400 -5.50 -42.58 -23.58
CA ILE A 400 -5.18 -43.57 -22.53
C ILE A 400 -6.24 -43.55 -21.41
N LYS A 401 -6.70 -42.37 -20.96
CA LYS A 401 -7.79 -42.29 -19.96
C LYS A 401 -9.17 -42.70 -20.51
N GLY A 402 -9.37 -42.66 -21.83
CA GLY A 402 -10.56 -43.22 -22.49
C GLY A 402 -10.54 -44.74 -22.60
N LEU A 403 -9.36 -45.33 -22.79
CA LEU A 403 -9.16 -46.79 -22.92
C LEU A 403 -9.13 -47.54 -21.57
N VAL A 404 -8.83 -46.86 -20.45
CA VAL A 404 -8.88 -47.47 -19.11
C VAL A 404 -10.31 -47.45 -18.52
N LYS A 405 -11.27 -46.82 -19.22
CA LYS A 405 -12.69 -46.79 -18.85
C LYS A 405 -13.60 -47.65 -19.75
N SER A 406 -13.02 -48.47 -20.64
CA SER A 406 -13.75 -49.46 -21.45
C SER A 406 -13.55 -50.86 -20.92
#